data_AF-A0A9W8HEI5-F1
#
_entry.id   AF-A0A9W8HEI5-F1
#
_cell.length_a   1.000
_cell.length_b   1.000
_cell.length_c   1.000
_cell.angle_alpha   90.00
_cell.angle_beta   90.00
_cell.angle_gamma   90.00
#
_symmetry.space_group_name_H-M   'P 1'
#
loop_
_entity.id
_entity.type
_entity.pdbx_description
1 polymer ?
#
loop_
_entity_poly.entity_id
_entity_poly.type
_entity_poly.pdbx_seq_one_letter_code
_entity_poly.pdbx_strand_id
1 'polypeptide(L)'
;MNIAVGLVGLTSALLLAGTASAQGGCQRVVVRRDILSLSQQEWAQIASVLRRMDADGWFEYYAEIHNREFGNIHGNDNFFPWHRRFLRDFEEVGQRYDPNFAVPYWDELRDSRDPAGSAVLSSRYLGGNGFGGCVRDGAQAGWTLGFPNRHCLVRQYDRGGQMQPWYSPEYIYSVMQRYNDMHGLREHIEFSLHGSVHLGMGGDMATYWSANDFAFWLHHANLDRLWSEWQSWGHGPTMDGVNHMGGAMSLSSPLPFYGEPAGTTINLGSGRMCFQYAGGGSGRRRVGTAVSFVSSPAGNDTQAAEARLKSLPDPLRKKWFPRLSGPTAVRGNTGARNSTRNSQAALWPAGKPLPYPAPLTEMWITMHHFDRPTVNSIMDEARQFVDDMNRANYLSPY
;
A
#
# COMPACT_ATOMS: atom_id res chain seq x y z
N MET A 1 75.39 -19.51 23.59
CA MET A 1 75.11 -20.80 24.27
C MET A 1 73.71 -20.72 24.85
N ASN A 2 72.88 -21.70 24.49
CA ASN A 2 71.60 -22.11 25.07
C ASN A 2 70.34 -21.22 24.94
N ILE A 3 69.53 -21.73 24.01
CA ILE A 3 68.08 -21.67 23.78
C ILE A 3 67.24 -21.62 25.07
N ALA A 4 66.20 -20.78 25.07
CA ALA A 4 64.96 -21.05 25.79
C ALA A 4 63.77 -20.61 24.91
N VAL A 5 63.01 -21.60 24.48
CA VAL A 5 61.74 -21.48 23.74
C VAL A 5 60.65 -21.15 24.75
N GLY A 6 59.96 -20.02 24.58
CA GLY A 6 58.78 -19.64 25.38
C GLY A 6 57.52 -19.73 24.54
N LEU A 7 56.63 -20.67 24.90
CA LEU A 7 55.30 -20.86 24.31
C LEU A 7 54.50 -19.55 24.33
N VAL A 8 53.98 -19.14 23.16
CA VAL A 8 52.92 -18.13 23.07
C VAL A 8 51.59 -18.83 23.33
N GLY A 9 50.94 -18.47 24.43
CA GLY A 9 49.63 -18.97 24.83
C GLY A 9 48.54 -18.55 23.84
N LEU A 10 47.70 -19.50 23.46
CA LEU A 10 46.43 -19.30 22.79
C LEU A 10 45.51 -18.45 23.67
N THR A 11 45.33 -17.18 23.31
CA THR A 11 44.20 -16.38 23.82
C THR A 11 42.97 -16.73 23.01
N SER A 12 42.07 -17.52 23.61
CA SER A 12 40.71 -17.76 23.14
C SER A 12 40.01 -16.43 22.86
N ALA A 13 39.70 -16.16 21.60
CA ALA A 13 38.77 -15.10 21.24
C ALA A 13 37.38 -15.50 21.74
N LEU A 14 36.92 -14.87 22.82
CA LEU A 14 35.52 -14.89 23.20
C LEU A 14 34.74 -14.19 22.06
N LEU A 15 34.07 -14.99 21.23
CA LEU A 15 32.95 -14.55 20.43
C LEU A 15 31.87 -14.05 21.39
N LEU A 16 31.82 -12.75 21.62
CA LEU A 16 30.61 -12.10 22.12
C LEU A 16 29.57 -12.23 21.00
N ALA A 17 28.81 -13.31 21.06
CA ALA A 17 27.54 -13.42 20.39
C ALA A 17 26.72 -12.19 20.82
N GLY A 18 26.59 -11.22 19.90
CA GLY A 18 25.66 -10.12 20.06
C GLY A 18 24.29 -10.72 20.29
N THR A 19 23.82 -10.67 21.54
CA THR A 19 22.44 -10.99 21.87
C THR A 19 21.57 -10.10 21.00
N ALA A 20 20.73 -10.73 20.15
CA ALA A 20 19.68 -10.03 19.44
C ALA A 20 18.95 -9.15 20.46
N SER A 21 19.07 -7.82 20.28
CA SER A 21 18.35 -6.86 21.09
C SER A 21 16.89 -7.28 21.11
N ALA A 22 16.34 -7.55 22.30
CA ALA A 22 14.90 -7.57 22.49
C ALA A 22 14.35 -6.31 21.80
N GLN A 23 13.40 -6.48 20.88
CA GLN A 23 12.76 -5.34 20.23
C GLN A 23 12.05 -4.54 21.33
N GLY A 24 12.68 -3.45 21.77
CA GLY A 24 12.10 -2.54 22.74
C GLY A 24 10.75 -2.05 22.21
N GLY A 25 9.75 -1.97 23.08
CA GLY A 25 8.46 -1.39 22.73
C GLY A 25 8.63 0.05 22.24
N CYS A 26 7.78 0.47 21.31
CA CYS A 26 7.82 1.83 20.77
C CYS A 26 7.60 2.87 21.85
N GLN A 27 8.53 3.82 21.97
CA GLN A 27 8.35 4.99 22.85
C GLN A 27 7.25 5.92 22.34
N ARG A 28 7.14 6.06 21.02
CA ARG A 28 6.09 6.81 20.32
C ARG A 28 5.68 6.03 19.09
N VAL A 29 4.38 5.76 18.96
CA VAL A 29 3.80 5.14 17.76
C VAL A 29 3.25 6.24 16.87
N VAL A 30 3.77 6.34 15.65
CA VAL A 30 3.26 7.25 14.61
C VAL A 30 1.95 6.68 14.05
N VAL A 31 0.96 7.52 13.79
CA VAL A 31 -0.33 7.06 13.24
C VAL A 31 -0.50 7.60 11.83
N ARG A 32 -0.44 6.72 10.83
CA ARG A 32 -0.77 7.04 9.44
C ARG A 32 -2.28 7.06 9.27
N ARG A 33 -2.80 8.09 8.61
CA ARG A 33 -4.23 8.34 8.44
C ARG A 33 -4.56 8.49 6.96
N ASP A 34 -5.81 8.24 6.60
CA ASP A 34 -6.34 8.60 5.28
C ASP A 34 -6.16 10.11 5.09
N ILE A 35 -5.56 10.50 3.98
CA ILE A 35 -5.35 11.91 3.62
C ILE A 35 -6.66 12.71 3.66
N LEU A 36 -7.79 12.11 3.27
CA LEU A 36 -9.10 12.78 3.28
C LEU A 36 -9.72 12.89 4.69
N SER A 37 -9.15 12.19 5.68
CA SER A 37 -9.54 12.33 7.09
C SER A 37 -8.80 13.45 7.82
N LEU A 38 -7.78 14.03 7.19
CA LEU A 38 -6.98 15.11 7.76
C LEU A 38 -7.75 16.43 7.72
N SER A 39 -7.60 17.22 8.78
CA SER A 39 -7.99 18.62 8.77
C SER A 39 -7.14 19.42 7.79
N GLN A 40 -7.63 20.60 7.40
CA GLN A 40 -6.87 21.50 6.55
C GLN A 40 -5.54 21.93 7.19
N GLN A 41 -5.49 22.05 8.52
CA GLN A 41 -4.27 22.40 9.25
C GLN A 41 -3.25 21.26 9.25
N GLU A 42 -3.68 20.03 9.51
CA GLU A 42 -2.80 18.84 9.43
C GLU A 42 -2.24 18.68 8.01
N TRP A 43 -3.08 18.84 6.99
CA TRP A 43 -2.62 18.79 5.59
C TRP A 43 -1.63 19.91 5.27
N ALA A 44 -1.89 21.15 5.72
CA ALA A 44 -0.97 22.26 5.49
C ALA A 44 0.41 22.05 6.14
N GLN A 45 0.46 21.40 7.31
CA GLN A 45 1.71 21.00 7.97
C GLN A 45 2.47 19.96 7.14
N ILE A 46 1.78 18.91 6.69
CA ILE A 46 2.36 17.89 5.81
C ILE A 46 2.89 18.54 4.53
N ALA A 47 2.07 19.31 3.80
CA ALA A 47 2.49 20.00 2.59
C ALA A 47 3.70 20.94 2.81
N SER A 48 3.84 21.53 4.00
CA SER A 48 5.01 22.33 4.38
C SER A 48 6.27 21.49 4.57
N VAL A 49 6.16 20.29 5.14
CA VAL A 49 7.27 19.32 5.20
C VAL A 49 7.67 18.87 3.80
N LEU A 50 6.69 18.50 2.96
CA LEU A 50 6.96 18.04 1.59
C LEU A 50 7.72 19.09 0.76
N ARG A 51 7.31 20.36 0.81
CA ARG A 51 8.03 21.45 0.11
C ARG A 51 9.47 21.62 0.60
N ARG A 52 9.73 21.45 1.90
CA ARG A 52 11.09 21.52 2.44
C ARG A 52 11.92 20.30 2.04
N MET A 53 11.29 19.12 2.01
CA MET A 53 11.95 17.91 1.54
C MET A 53 12.31 17.98 0.06
N ASP A 54 11.42 18.51 -0.78
CA ASP A 54 11.68 18.78 -2.20
C ASP A 54 12.82 19.79 -2.39
N ALA A 55 12.80 20.92 -1.67
CA ALA A 55 13.85 21.94 -1.74
C ALA A 55 15.24 21.41 -1.38
N ASP A 56 15.31 20.40 -0.50
CA ASP A 56 16.55 19.75 -0.07
C ASP A 56 16.93 18.53 -0.94
N GLY A 57 16.16 18.21 -1.99
CA GLY A 57 16.46 17.14 -2.95
C GLY A 57 16.09 15.73 -2.48
N TRP A 58 15.22 15.58 -1.47
CA TRP A 58 14.88 14.25 -0.96
C TRP A 58 14.03 13.42 -1.92
N PHE A 59 13.13 14.04 -2.69
CA PHE A 59 12.27 13.33 -3.63
C PHE A 59 13.08 12.66 -4.74
N GLU A 60 13.97 13.40 -5.39
CA GLU A 60 14.89 12.90 -6.41
C GLU A 60 15.87 11.85 -5.87
N TYR A 61 16.36 12.01 -4.63
CA TYR A 61 17.18 11.00 -3.96
C TYR A 61 16.44 9.66 -3.81
N TYR A 62 15.18 9.69 -3.34
CA TYR A 62 14.38 8.48 -3.21
C TYR A 62 13.98 7.90 -4.57
N ALA A 63 13.68 8.75 -5.55
CA ALA A 63 13.41 8.31 -6.92
C ALA A 63 14.61 7.58 -7.55
N GLU A 64 15.83 8.05 -7.30
CA GLU A 64 17.05 7.38 -7.74
C GLU A 64 17.23 6.00 -7.08
N ILE A 65 16.99 5.89 -5.77
CA ILE A 65 17.03 4.60 -5.06
C ILE A 65 16.03 3.62 -5.66
N HIS A 66 14.78 4.04 -5.81
CA HIS A 66 13.72 3.21 -6.37
C HIS A 66 14.05 2.76 -7.80
N ASN A 67 14.57 3.66 -8.63
CA ASN A 67 15.03 3.34 -9.97
C ASN A 67 16.17 2.32 -9.98
N ARG A 68 17.20 2.50 -9.14
CA ARG A 68 18.36 1.60 -9.09
C ARG A 68 17.98 0.20 -8.62
N GLU A 69 17.08 0.12 -7.63
CA GLU A 69 16.67 -1.15 -7.03
C GLU A 69 15.46 -1.78 -7.74
N PHE A 70 14.95 -1.19 -8.82
CA PHE A 70 13.64 -1.52 -9.36
C PHE A 70 13.40 -3.02 -9.59
N GLY A 71 14.33 -3.71 -10.25
CA GLY A 71 14.24 -5.16 -10.48
C GLY A 71 14.41 -6.01 -9.22
N ASN A 72 15.01 -5.47 -8.17
CA ASN A 72 15.18 -6.14 -6.88
C ASN A 72 13.93 -6.03 -6.00
N ILE A 73 13.07 -5.04 -6.24
CA ILE A 73 11.96 -4.66 -5.35
C ILE A 73 10.57 -4.87 -5.99
N HIS A 74 10.51 -5.18 -7.29
CA HIS A 74 9.26 -5.51 -8.01
C HIS A 74 9.33 -6.90 -8.64
N GLY A 75 8.15 -7.49 -8.87
CA GLY A 75 8.00 -8.81 -9.47
C GLY A 75 8.47 -9.94 -8.55
N ASN A 76 8.85 -9.62 -7.31
CA ASN A 76 9.35 -10.56 -6.32
C ASN A 76 8.94 -10.17 -4.88
N ASP A 77 9.24 -11.03 -3.92
CA ASP A 77 8.69 -10.94 -2.56
C ASP A 77 9.39 -9.93 -1.64
N ASN A 78 10.41 -9.21 -2.14
CA ASN A 78 10.87 -7.99 -1.48
C ASN A 78 9.84 -6.87 -1.52
N PHE A 79 8.86 -6.91 -2.45
CA PHE A 79 7.93 -5.81 -2.71
C PHE A 79 7.34 -5.21 -1.43
N PHE A 80 6.60 -5.99 -0.65
CA PHE A 80 5.98 -5.48 0.57
C PHE A 80 6.97 -5.01 1.64
N PRO A 81 7.92 -5.85 2.12
CA PRO A 81 8.81 -5.46 3.21
C PRO A 81 9.77 -4.32 2.83
N TRP A 82 10.21 -4.24 1.57
CA TRP A 82 11.06 -3.16 1.09
C TRP A 82 10.29 -1.83 1.00
N HIS A 83 9.10 -1.82 0.39
CA HIS A 83 8.31 -0.59 0.27
C HIS A 83 7.84 -0.08 1.64
N ARG A 84 7.49 -0.97 2.58
CA ARG A 84 7.22 -0.59 3.98
C ARG A 84 8.42 0.14 4.61
N ARG A 85 9.62 -0.40 4.43
CA ARG A 85 10.85 0.20 4.94
C ARG A 85 11.17 1.53 4.24
N PHE A 86 10.93 1.62 2.94
CA PHE A 86 11.10 2.82 2.12
C PHE A 86 10.18 3.95 2.58
N LEU A 87 8.90 3.67 2.78
CA LEU A 87 7.94 4.61 3.40
C LEU A 87 8.42 5.08 4.77
N ARG A 88 8.95 4.16 5.59
CA ARG A 88 9.45 4.52 6.92
C ARG A 88 10.69 5.41 6.86
N ASP A 89 11.58 5.21 5.88
CA ASP A 89 12.76 6.08 5.69
C ASP A 89 12.35 7.50 5.35
N PHE A 90 11.46 7.64 4.37
CA PHE A 90 10.92 8.92 3.94
C PHE A 90 10.20 9.64 5.10
N GLU A 91 9.41 8.89 5.88
CA GLU A 91 8.74 9.41 7.06
C GLU A 91 9.72 9.90 8.14
N GLU A 92 10.81 9.16 8.40
CA GLU A 92 11.85 9.56 9.36
C GLU A 92 12.64 10.79 8.91
N VAL A 93 12.85 10.96 7.60
CA VAL A 93 13.41 12.20 7.03
C VAL A 93 12.43 13.36 7.21
N GLY A 94 11.16 13.18 6.88
CA GLY A 94 10.12 14.19 7.12
C GLY A 94 10.02 14.59 8.59
N GLN A 95 10.24 13.63 9.51
CA GLN A 95 10.27 13.86 10.95
C GLN A 95 11.44 14.74 11.43
N ARG A 96 12.48 14.94 10.60
CA ARG A 96 13.53 15.95 10.86
C ARG A 96 13.02 17.38 10.68
N TYR A 97 11.98 17.58 9.86
CA TYR A 97 11.37 18.89 9.59
C TYR A 97 10.16 19.18 10.48
N ASP A 98 9.43 18.15 10.87
CA ASP A 98 8.34 18.19 11.85
C ASP A 98 8.24 16.84 12.57
N PRO A 99 8.50 16.74 13.88
CA PRO A 99 8.47 15.46 14.61
C PRO A 99 7.09 14.78 14.63
N ASN A 100 6.02 15.47 14.19
CA ASN A 100 4.68 14.92 14.05
C ASN A 100 4.36 14.45 12.62
N PHE A 101 5.28 14.61 11.67
CA PHE A 101 5.09 14.14 10.31
C PHE A 101 4.82 12.64 10.27
N ALA A 102 3.74 12.28 9.58
CA ALA A 102 3.35 10.92 9.29
C ALA A 102 2.91 10.88 7.83
N VAL A 103 3.37 9.89 7.07
CA VAL A 103 2.94 9.72 5.68
C VAL A 103 1.47 9.30 5.70
N PRO A 104 0.54 10.10 5.15
CA PRO A 104 -0.84 9.66 5.02
C PRO A 104 -0.96 8.59 3.92
N TYR A 105 -2.07 7.88 3.89
CA TYR A 105 -2.39 6.97 2.79
C TYR A 105 -3.56 7.52 1.97
N TRP A 106 -3.61 7.15 0.69
CA TRP A 106 -4.77 7.37 -0.17
C TRP A 106 -5.54 6.06 -0.30
N ASP A 107 -6.77 6.02 0.21
CA ASP A 107 -7.64 4.84 0.05
C ASP A 107 -8.23 4.77 -1.36
N GLU A 108 -7.42 4.34 -2.34
CA GLU A 108 -7.79 4.34 -3.77
C GLU A 108 -9.02 3.48 -4.10
N LEU A 109 -9.34 2.53 -3.21
CA LEU A 109 -10.51 1.68 -3.34
C LEU A 109 -11.81 2.51 -3.37
N ARG A 110 -11.83 3.69 -2.72
CA ARG A 110 -12.97 4.62 -2.75
C ARG A 110 -13.19 5.29 -4.09
N ASP A 111 -12.08 5.54 -4.77
CA ASP A 111 -12.08 6.29 -6.02
C ASP A 111 -12.01 5.33 -7.22
N SER A 112 -12.03 4.01 -6.99
CA SER A 112 -11.73 3.00 -8.02
C SER A 112 -12.61 3.11 -9.26
N ARG A 113 -13.84 3.62 -9.12
CA ARG A 113 -14.77 3.79 -10.23
C ARG A 113 -14.52 5.04 -11.07
N ASP A 114 -14.10 6.13 -10.44
CA ASP A 114 -13.74 7.40 -11.09
C ASP A 114 -12.47 7.99 -10.46
N PRO A 115 -11.29 7.41 -10.74
CA PRO A 115 -10.08 7.82 -10.04
C PRO A 115 -9.67 9.27 -10.31
N ALA A 116 -9.91 9.75 -11.52
CA ALA A 116 -9.62 11.13 -11.93
C ALA A 116 -10.45 12.16 -11.13
N GLY A 117 -11.63 11.77 -10.64
CA GLY A 117 -12.51 12.59 -9.81
C GLY A 117 -12.15 12.61 -8.33
N SER A 118 -11.09 11.91 -7.90
CA SER A 118 -10.69 11.84 -6.49
C SER A 118 -10.41 13.23 -5.90
N ALA A 119 -10.93 13.46 -4.69
CA ALA A 119 -10.60 14.66 -3.93
C ALA A 119 -9.08 14.78 -3.64
N VAL A 120 -8.35 13.66 -3.58
CA VAL A 120 -6.88 13.63 -3.38
C VAL A 120 -6.14 14.34 -4.52
N LEU A 121 -6.68 14.26 -5.74
CA LEU A 121 -6.13 14.89 -6.94
C LEU A 121 -6.66 16.32 -7.18
N SER A 122 -7.36 16.89 -6.19
CA SER A 122 -7.80 18.29 -6.28
C SER A 122 -6.66 19.26 -5.94
N SER A 123 -6.82 20.52 -6.34
CA SER A 123 -5.94 21.64 -5.99
C SER A 123 -5.81 21.89 -4.47
N ARG A 124 -6.71 21.35 -3.66
CA ARG A 124 -6.60 21.37 -2.19
C ARG A 124 -5.51 20.43 -1.69
N TYR A 125 -5.28 19.31 -2.37
CA TYR A 125 -4.36 18.26 -1.97
C TYR A 125 -3.19 18.15 -2.94
N LEU A 126 -3.06 17.08 -3.72
CA LEU A 126 -1.87 16.83 -4.55
C LEU A 126 -1.83 17.62 -5.86
N GLY A 127 -2.97 18.14 -6.30
CA GLY A 127 -3.14 18.63 -7.66
C GLY A 127 -3.48 17.51 -8.62
N GLY A 128 -3.95 17.90 -9.81
CA GLY A 128 -4.54 16.99 -10.77
C GLY A 128 -3.64 16.69 -11.95
N ASN A 129 -4.29 16.43 -13.07
CA ASN A 129 -3.68 16.04 -14.33
C ASN A 129 -2.83 17.18 -14.93
N GLY A 130 -1.65 16.83 -15.44
CA GLY A 130 -0.79 17.73 -16.22
C GLY A 130 -1.05 17.68 -17.73
N PHE A 131 -1.89 16.75 -18.20
CA PHE A 131 -2.10 16.43 -19.62
C PHE A 131 -0.78 16.08 -20.34
N GLY A 132 0.13 15.38 -19.64
CA GLY A 132 1.48 15.08 -20.14
C GLY A 132 2.48 16.22 -19.99
N GLY A 133 2.06 17.38 -19.47
CA GLY A 133 2.93 18.46 -19.03
C GLY A 133 3.04 18.54 -17.50
N CYS A 134 3.61 19.65 -17.03
CA CYS A 134 3.79 19.90 -15.61
C CYS A 134 2.46 19.92 -14.84
N VAL A 135 2.45 19.36 -13.64
CA VAL A 135 1.38 19.57 -12.65
C VAL A 135 1.28 21.07 -12.31
N ARG A 136 0.07 21.62 -12.32
CA ARG A 136 -0.18 23.08 -12.26
C ARG A 136 -0.91 23.57 -11.01
N ASP A 137 -1.38 22.67 -10.17
CA ASP A 137 -2.13 22.97 -8.96
C ASP A 137 -1.77 22.00 -7.81
N GLY A 138 -2.32 22.26 -6.62
CA GLY A 138 -2.05 21.45 -5.43
C GLY A 138 -0.65 21.62 -4.85
N ALA A 139 -0.30 20.72 -3.94
CA ALA A 139 0.94 20.78 -3.16
C ALA A 139 2.20 20.62 -4.01
N GLN A 140 2.10 19.98 -5.18
CA GLN A 140 3.21 19.73 -6.10
C GLN A 140 3.16 20.58 -7.38
N ALA A 141 2.34 21.65 -7.38
CA ALA A 141 2.29 22.60 -8.48
C ALA A 141 3.67 23.22 -8.76
N GLY A 142 4.13 23.13 -10.01
CA GLY A 142 5.36 23.79 -10.45
C GLY A 142 6.66 23.24 -9.85
N TRP A 143 6.61 22.07 -9.19
CA TRP A 143 7.82 21.40 -8.71
C TRP A 143 8.75 21.07 -9.87
N THR A 144 10.05 21.21 -9.62
CA THR A 144 11.12 20.88 -10.58
C THR A 144 12.09 19.92 -9.91
N LEU A 145 12.23 18.74 -10.50
CA LEU A 145 12.95 17.60 -9.96
C LEU A 145 14.23 17.37 -10.77
N GLY A 146 15.30 16.91 -10.13
CA GLY A 146 16.62 16.69 -10.72
C GLY A 146 16.83 15.31 -11.33
N PHE A 147 16.07 14.29 -10.90
CA PHE A 147 16.19 12.90 -11.37
C PHE A 147 14.98 12.48 -12.21
N PRO A 148 15.13 11.78 -13.35
CA PRO A 148 16.38 11.25 -13.93
C PRO A 148 17.22 12.33 -14.66
N ASN A 149 16.57 13.44 -15.01
CA ASN A 149 17.17 14.67 -15.48
C ASN A 149 16.29 15.83 -15.00
N ARG A 150 16.78 17.07 -15.11
CA ARG A 150 15.96 18.21 -14.71
C ARG A 150 14.66 18.29 -15.51
N HIS A 151 13.52 18.22 -14.84
CA HIS A 151 12.18 18.31 -15.44
C HIS A 151 11.17 18.77 -14.37
N CYS A 152 9.95 19.12 -14.78
CA CYS A 152 8.86 19.34 -13.83
C CYS A 152 8.14 18.03 -13.54
N LEU A 153 7.46 17.92 -12.39
CA LEU A 153 6.61 16.76 -12.13
C LEU A 153 5.52 16.62 -13.20
N VAL A 154 5.43 15.46 -13.85
CA VAL A 154 4.46 15.17 -14.91
C VAL A 154 3.40 14.16 -14.44
N ARG A 155 2.13 14.47 -14.71
CA ARG A 155 1.01 13.52 -14.65
C ARG A 155 0.30 13.48 -15.99
N GLN A 156 -0.06 12.29 -16.45
CA GLN A 156 -0.72 12.07 -17.74
C GLN A 156 -1.71 10.93 -17.61
N TYR A 157 -2.97 11.27 -17.32
CA TYR A 157 -3.95 10.22 -17.08
C TYR A 157 -4.14 9.34 -18.33
N ASP A 158 -4.31 8.04 -18.13
CA ASP A 158 -4.31 7.02 -19.20
C ASP A 158 -5.45 7.16 -20.22
N ARG A 159 -6.48 7.96 -19.92
CA ARG A 159 -7.56 8.35 -20.84
C ARG A 159 -7.64 9.86 -21.05
N GLY A 160 -6.50 10.55 -21.08
CA GLY A 160 -6.46 11.99 -21.32
C GLY A 160 -6.97 12.75 -20.11
N GLY A 161 -8.23 13.18 -20.08
CA GLY A 161 -8.83 13.88 -18.93
C GLY A 161 -9.45 12.97 -17.86
N GLN A 162 -9.47 11.66 -18.11
CA GLN A 162 -10.06 10.64 -17.24
C GLN A 162 -9.04 9.53 -16.97
N MET A 163 -9.34 8.66 -16.02
CA MET A 163 -8.62 7.41 -15.80
C MET A 163 -9.51 6.20 -16.12
N GLN A 164 -8.91 5.08 -16.49
CA GLN A 164 -9.58 3.78 -16.40
C GLN A 164 -10.04 3.52 -14.95
N PRO A 165 -11.16 2.79 -14.76
CA PRO A 165 -11.49 2.28 -13.44
C PRO A 165 -10.38 1.36 -12.91
N TRP A 166 -10.07 1.53 -11.63
CA TRP A 166 -9.17 0.66 -10.88
C TRP A 166 -9.93 -0.54 -10.29
N TYR A 167 -9.17 -1.45 -9.69
CA TYR A 167 -9.72 -2.64 -9.05
C TYR A 167 -10.63 -2.26 -7.88
N SER A 168 -11.83 -2.85 -7.86
CA SER A 168 -12.86 -2.49 -6.89
C SER A 168 -12.51 -2.97 -5.46
N PRO A 169 -13.07 -2.34 -4.42
CA PRO A 169 -12.92 -2.81 -3.05
C PRO A 169 -13.29 -4.29 -2.87
N GLU A 170 -14.34 -4.75 -3.55
CA GLU A 170 -14.80 -6.13 -3.46
C GLU A 170 -13.78 -7.13 -4.05
N TYR A 171 -13.12 -6.78 -5.16
CA TYR A 171 -12.10 -7.64 -5.74
C TYR A 171 -10.87 -7.73 -4.85
N ILE A 172 -10.35 -6.57 -4.38
CA ILE A 172 -9.17 -6.55 -3.52
C ILE A 172 -9.44 -7.28 -2.20
N TYR A 173 -10.63 -7.12 -1.64
CA TYR A 173 -11.04 -7.88 -0.46
C TYR A 173 -11.23 -9.38 -0.74
N SER A 174 -11.67 -9.75 -1.95
CA SER A 174 -11.70 -11.15 -2.38
C SER A 174 -10.30 -11.76 -2.43
N VAL A 175 -9.33 -11.04 -3.00
CA VAL A 175 -7.91 -11.43 -3.02
C VAL A 175 -7.39 -11.68 -1.61
N MET A 176 -7.56 -10.71 -0.70
CA MET A 176 -7.07 -10.83 0.69
C MET A 176 -7.66 -12.03 1.44
N GLN A 177 -8.85 -12.52 1.07
CA GLN A 177 -9.46 -13.70 1.69
C GLN A 177 -9.01 -15.04 1.10
N ARG A 178 -8.66 -15.06 -0.19
CA ARG A 178 -8.38 -16.30 -0.92
C ARG A 178 -6.91 -16.70 -0.81
N TYR A 179 -6.01 -15.73 -0.74
CA TYR A 179 -4.57 -15.97 -0.66
C TYR A 179 -4.11 -15.97 0.80
N ASN A 180 -3.55 -17.10 1.22
CA ASN A 180 -3.17 -17.34 2.62
C ASN A 180 -1.66 -17.25 2.90
N ASP A 181 -0.86 -17.19 1.85
CA ASP A 181 0.58 -16.92 1.85
C ASP A 181 0.88 -15.51 1.32
N MET A 182 2.06 -14.98 1.67
CA MET A 182 2.45 -13.61 1.31
C MET A 182 2.73 -13.50 -0.19
N HIS A 183 3.34 -14.53 -0.78
CA HIS A 183 3.65 -14.59 -2.20
C HIS A 183 2.41 -14.39 -3.09
N GLY A 184 1.37 -15.21 -2.90
CA GLY A 184 0.13 -15.12 -3.67
C GLY A 184 -0.62 -13.81 -3.44
N LEU A 185 -0.64 -13.29 -2.20
CA LEU A 185 -1.20 -11.96 -1.93
C LEU A 185 -0.44 -10.89 -2.71
N ARG A 186 0.90 -10.94 -2.66
CA ARG A 186 1.79 -9.94 -3.27
C ARG A 186 1.60 -9.89 -4.77
N GLU A 187 1.63 -11.03 -5.47
CA GLU A 187 1.38 -11.05 -6.92
C GLU A 187 0.04 -10.42 -7.29
N HIS A 188 -1.02 -10.78 -6.56
CA HIS A 188 -2.35 -10.24 -6.85
C HIS A 188 -2.44 -8.74 -6.57
N ILE A 189 -1.83 -8.22 -5.51
CA ILE A 189 -1.86 -6.79 -5.21
C ILE A 189 -0.97 -6.00 -6.17
N GLU A 190 0.23 -6.51 -6.45
CA GLU A 190 1.24 -5.87 -7.32
C GLU A 190 0.77 -5.81 -8.78
N PHE A 191 0.13 -6.87 -9.27
CA PHE A 191 -0.32 -6.96 -10.67
C PHE A 191 -1.73 -6.40 -10.88
N SER A 192 -2.44 -6.05 -9.80
CA SER A 192 -3.77 -5.42 -9.86
C SER A 192 -3.74 -3.95 -9.47
N LEU A 193 -4.11 -3.63 -8.23
CA LEU A 193 -4.28 -2.27 -7.71
C LEU A 193 -3.02 -1.44 -7.92
N HIS A 194 -1.86 -1.98 -7.55
CA HIS A 194 -0.57 -1.31 -7.70
C HIS A 194 -0.34 -0.83 -9.13
N GLY A 195 -0.31 -1.74 -10.10
CA GLY A 195 -0.12 -1.38 -11.50
C GLY A 195 -1.21 -0.44 -12.04
N SER A 196 -2.46 -0.63 -11.63
CA SER A 196 -3.58 0.21 -12.11
C SER A 196 -3.48 1.68 -11.68
N VAL A 197 -3.03 1.95 -10.45
CA VAL A 197 -2.86 3.32 -9.94
C VAL A 197 -1.70 4.01 -10.65
N HIS A 198 -0.55 3.34 -10.75
CA HIS A 198 0.61 3.87 -11.45
C HIS A 198 0.32 4.20 -12.92
N LEU A 199 -0.30 3.25 -13.64
CA LEU A 199 -0.67 3.44 -15.05
C LEU A 199 -1.75 4.50 -15.22
N GLY A 200 -2.76 4.51 -14.35
CA GLY A 200 -3.86 5.49 -14.39
C GLY A 200 -3.37 6.92 -14.20
N MET A 201 -2.43 7.14 -13.28
CA MET A 201 -1.78 8.44 -13.05
C MET A 201 -0.90 8.88 -14.24
N GLY A 202 -0.15 7.93 -14.82
CA GLY A 202 0.80 8.17 -15.90
C GLY A 202 1.90 9.18 -15.52
N GLY A 203 2.59 9.72 -16.53
CA GLY A 203 3.74 10.61 -16.29
C GLY A 203 4.80 9.92 -15.43
N ASP A 204 5.34 10.63 -14.44
CA ASP A 204 6.37 10.09 -13.53
C ASP A 204 5.88 8.84 -12.79
N MET A 205 4.61 8.81 -12.38
CA MET A 205 4.02 7.65 -11.69
C MET A 205 4.09 6.36 -12.52
N ALA A 206 4.18 6.43 -13.85
CA ALA A 206 4.26 5.23 -14.70
C ALA A 206 5.71 4.79 -15.02
N THR A 207 6.71 5.29 -14.29
CA THR A 207 8.14 5.07 -14.57
C THR A 207 8.90 4.49 -13.37
N TYR A 208 10.19 4.21 -13.57
CA TYR A 208 11.12 3.80 -12.51
C TYR A 208 11.34 4.85 -11.42
N TRP A 209 11.05 6.13 -11.69
CA TRP A 209 11.23 7.26 -10.77
C TRP A 209 9.90 7.79 -10.22
N SER A 210 8.89 6.92 -10.14
CA SER A 210 7.55 7.25 -9.61
C SER A 210 7.56 7.93 -8.24
N ALA A 211 8.57 7.66 -7.40
CA ALA A 211 8.75 8.30 -6.10
C ALA A 211 8.99 9.84 -6.14
N ASN A 212 9.22 10.42 -7.32
CA ASN A 212 9.16 11.87 -7.55
C ASN A 212 7.77 12.48 -7.23
N ASP A 213 6.70 11.70 -7.44
CA ASP A 213 5.34 12.11 -7.17
C ASP A 213 4.96 11.78 -5.71
N PHE A 214 4.35 12.71 -4.95
CA PHE A 214 3.91 12.38 -3.59
C PHE A 214 2.77 11.35 -3.59
N ALA A 215 2.05 11.20 -4.70
CA ALA A 215 1.06 10.15 -4.91
C ALA A 215 1.66 8.74 -4.74
N PHE A 216 2.93 8.52 -5.11
CA PHE A 216 3.65 7.27 -4.85
C PHE A 216 3.62 6.89 -3.37
N TRP A 217 3.93 7.85 -2.51
CA TRP A 217 4.04 7.62 -1.07
C TRP A 217 2.68 7.36 -0.44
N LEU A 218 1.64 8.08 -0.89
CA LEU A 218 0.26 7.80 -0.48
C LEU A 218 -0.19 6.41 -0.92
N HIS A 219 0.17 6.04 -2.15
CA HIS A 219 -0.22 4.78 -2.77
C HIS A 219 0.41 3.58 -2.07
N HIS A 220 1.73 3.57 -1.96
CA HIS A 220 2.43 2.51 -1.25
C HIS A 220 2.06 2.48 0.24
N ALA A 221 1.71 3.61 0.87
CA ALA A 221 1.18 3.60 2.23
C ALA A 221 -0.18 2.88 2.32
N ASN A 222 -1.03 2.93 1.29
CA ASN A 222 -2.27 2.17 1.26
C ASN A 222 -2.03 0.68 0.96
N LEU A 223 -1.10 0.35 0.06
CA LEU A 223 -0.70 -1.05 -0.16
C LEU A 223 -0.14 -1.68 1.13
N ASP A 224 0.68 -0.93 1.86
CA ASP A 224 1.22 -1.35 3.16
C ASP A 224 0.12 -1.49 4.23
N ARG A 225 -0.90 -0.62 4.19
CA ARG A 225 -2.10 -0.74 5.03
C ARG A 225 -2.85 -2.03 4.74
N LEU A 226 -3.09 -2.35 3.47
CA LEU A 226 -3.79 -3.57 3.04
C LEU A 226 -3.01 -4.82 3.48
N TRP A 227 -1.69 -4.82 3.31
CA TRP A 227 -0.84 -5.91 3.78
C TRP A 227 -0.89 -6.05 5.30
N SER A 228 -0.78 -4.95 6.06
CA SER A 228 -0.91 -4.98 7.53
C SER A 228 -2.29 -5.48 7.98
N GLU A 229 -3.35 -5.15 7.26
CA GLU A 229 -4.70 -5.64 7.53
C GLU A 229 -4.79 -7.15 7.29
N TRP A 230 -4.25 -7.63 6.17
CA TRP A 230 -4.14 -9.06 5.89
C TRP A 230 -3.34 -9.80 6.97
N GLN A 231 -2.21 -9.26 7.44
CA GLN A 231 -1.47 -9.87 8.57
C GLN A 231 -2.35 -9.99 9.83
N SER A 232 -3.18 -8.97 10.11
CA SER A 232 -4.09 -8.98 11.27
C SER A 232 -5.16 -10.08 11.24
N TRP A 233 -5.41 -10.67 10.07
CA TRP A 233 -6.40 -11.73 9.85
C TRP A 233 -5.90 -13.14 10.21
N GLY A 234 -4.78 -13.23 10.93
CA GLY A 234 -4.19 -14.48 11.39
C GLY A 234 -3.07 -15.00 10.48
N HIS A 235 -2.67 -14.22 9.48
CA HIS A 235 -1.50 -14.53 8.67
C HIS A 235 -0.27 -14.09 9.46
N GLY A 236 0.52 -15.07 9.92
CA GLY A 236 1.68 -14.83 10.75
C GLY A 236 2.75 -13.99 10.04
N PRO A 237 3.85 -13.65 10.74
CA PRO A 237 4.99 -13.00 10.11
C PRO A 237 5.69 -13.97 9.15
N THR A 238 5.26 -14.00 7.90
CA THR A 238 5.83 -14.87 6.86
C THR A 238 6.67 -14.08 5.87
N MET A 239 7.63 -14.79 5.30
CA MET A 239 8.42 -14.39 4.14
C MET A 239 8.65 -15.69 3.37
N ASP A 240 7.65 -16.07 2.57
CA ASP A 240 7.47 -17.42 2.02
C ASP A 240 7.64 -17.48 0.49
N GLY A 241 8.13 -16.39 -0.10
CA GLY A 241 8.30 -16.26 -1.54
C GLY A 241 9.76 -16.27 -2.03
N VAL A 242 10.01 -15.61 -3.15
CA VAL A 242 11.29 -15.62 -3.87
C VAL A 242 11.80 -14.21 -4.15
N ASN A 243 13.12 -14.07 -4.27
CA ASN A 243 13.77 -12.84 -4.75
C ASN A 243 13.76 -12.78 -6.29
N HIS A 244 14.29 -11.68 -6.85
CA HIS A 244 14.35 -11.47 -8.31
C HIS A 244 15.15 -12.52 -9.08
N MET A 245 16.02 -13.30 -8.41
CA MET A 245 16.78 -14.41 -9.01
C MET A 245 16.06 -15.76 -8.86
N GLY A 246 14.85 -15.79 -8.31
CA GLY A 246 14.11 -17.01 -7.98
C GLY A 246 14.61 -17.74 -6.73
N GLY A 247 15.52 -17.13 -5.95
CA GLY A 247 16.01 -17.69 -4.70
C GLY A 247 14.97 -17.56 -3.58
N ALA A 248 14.72 -18.64 -2.84
CA ALA A 248 13.81 -18.64 -1.70
C ALA A 248 14.21 -17.59 -0.66
N MET A 249 13.22 -16.84 -0.19
CA MET A 249 13.38 -15.82 0.84
C MET A 249 12.97 -16.35 2.21
N SER A 250 13.38 -15.61 3.24
CA SER A 250 13.07 -15.87 4.63
C SER A 250 13.14 -14.56 5.42
N LEU A 251 12.70 -14.57 6.69
CA LEU A 251 12.81 -13.40 7.57
C LEU A 251 14.25 -12.90 7.76
N SER A 252 15.26 -13.74 7.51
CA SER A 252 16.67 -13.34 7.58
C SER A 252 17.24 -12.81 6.26
N SER A 253 16.45 -12.84 5.17
CA SER A 253 16.90 -12.36 3.86
C SER A 253 17.15 -10.85 3.91
N PRO A 254 18.28 -10.34 3.39
CA PRO A 254 18.58 -8.92 3.41
C PRO A 254 17.68 -8.16 2.44
N LEU A 255 17.17 -7.01 2.87
CA LEU A 255 16.45 -6.10 2.00
C LEU A 255 17.42 -5.37 1.05
N PRO A 256 17.12 -5.30 -0.26
CA PRO A 256 17.90 -4.50 -1.22
C PRO A 256 18.13 -3.07 -0.72
N PHE A 257 19.28 -2.48 -1.03
CA PHE A 257 19.76 -1.17 -0.54
C PHE A 257 19.98 -1.05 0.98
N TYR A 258 19.10 -1.57 1.83
CA TYR A 258 19.17 -1.41 3.29
C TYR A 258 20.08 -2.43 3.98
N GLY A 259 20.19 -3.64 3.44
CA GLY A 259 20.98 -4.73 4.01
C GLY A 259 20.43 -5.32 5.31
N GLU A 260 19.40 -4.73 5.92
CA GLU A 260 18.76 -5.27 7.11
C GLU A 260 17.85 -6.47 6.78
N PRO A 261 17.67 -7.43 7.71
CA PRO A 261 16.79 -8.57 7.48
C PRO A 261 15.33 -8.15 7.23
N ALA A 262 14.65 -8.75 6.27
CA ALA A 262 13.23 -8.51 5.99
C ALA A 262 12.35 -8.65 7.24
N GLY A 263 12.71 -9.54 8.16
CA GLY A 263 12.05 -9.73 9.46
C GLY A 263 11.94 -8.46 10.31
N THR A 264 12.79 -7.45 10.11
CA THR A 264 12.72 -6.18 10.85
C THR A 264 11.55 -5.30 10.44
N THR A 265 10.92 -5.57 9.29
CA THR A 265 9.83 -4.75 8.72
C THR A 265 8.47 -5.44 8.79
N ILE A 266 8.43 -6.73 9.12
CA ILE A 266 7.20 -7.53 9.08
C ILE A 266 6.15 -7.07 10.09
N ASN A 267 6.57 -6.69 11.31
CA ASN A 267 5.64 -6.34 12.40
C ASN A 267 5.62 -4.84 12.66
N LEU A 268 4.43 -4.25 12.59
CA LEU A 268 4.19 -2.88 13.02
C LEU A 268 4.21 -2.74 14.55
N GLY A 269 4.45 -1.53 15.04
CA GLY A 269 4.47 -1.21 16.47
C GLY A 269 5.69 -1.74 17.22
N SER A 270 6.77 -2.08 16.51
CA SER A 270 8.02 -2.58 17.09
C SER A 270 9.24 -2.15 16.29
N GLY A 271 10.41 -2.09 16.93
CA GLY A 271 11.67 -1.75 16.27
C GLY A 271 11.61 -0.40 15.54
N ARG A 272 12.05 -0.36 14.27
CA ARG A 272 11.92 0.85 13.43
C ARG A 272 10.52 1.03 12.86
N MET A 273 9.69 -0.01 12.84
CA MET A 273 8.30 0.05 12.38
C MET A 273 7.39 0.59 13.49
N CYS A 274 7.82 1.64 14.20
CA CYS A 274 7.06 2.31 15.25
C CYS A 274 5.96 3.22 14.68
N PHE A 275 5.10 2.64 13.85
CA PHE A 275 3.91 3.26 13.32
C PHE A 275 2.76 2.26 13.26
N GLN A 276 1.56 2.78 13.05
CA GLN A 276 0.34 2.01 12.80
C GLN A 276 -0.57 2.81 11.85
N TYR A 277 -1.58 2.14 11.31
CA TYR A 277 -2.64 2.79 10.54
C TYR A 277 -3.83 3.10 11.43
N ALA A 278 -4.42 4.30 11.31
CA ALA A 278 -5.66 4.64 11.99
C ALA A 278 -6.78 3.66 11.59
N GLY A 279 -7.52 3.16 12.58
CA GLY A 279 -8.52 2.09 12.40
C GLY A 279 -7.94 0.67 12.51
N GLY A 280 -6.63 0.50 12.30
CA GLY A 280 -5.88 -0.72 12.60
C GLY A 280 -5.56 -0.78 14.09
N GLY A 281 -6.20 -1.69 14.82
CA GLY A 281 -5.97 -1.81 16.26
C GLY A 281 -4.54 -2.28 16.55
N SER A 282 -3.76 -1.47 17.25
CA SER A 282 -2.61 -1.97 18.01
C SER A 282 -3.12 -2.81 19.19
N GLY A 283 -2.75 -4.08 19.18
CA GLY A 283 -3.11 -5.03 20.22
C GLY A 283 -4.07 -6.09 19.73
N ARG A 284 -3.82 -7.33 20.16
CA ARG A 284 -4.66 -8.53 20.01
C ARG A 284 -6.16 -8.22 19.99
N ARG A 285 -6.68 -7.81 18.83
CA ARG A 285 -8.12 -7.79 18.60
C ARG A 285 -8.44 -9.24 18.27
N ARG A 286 -9.24 -9.89 19.13
CA ARG A 286 -9.82 -11.20 18.83
C ARG A 286 -10.30 -11.18 17.40
N VAL A 287 -9.92 -12.21 16.62
CA VAL A 287 -10.40 -12.53 15.27
C VAL A 287 -11.87 -12.15 15.17
N GLY A 288 -12.12 -10.94 14.70
CA GLY A 288 -13.43 -10.32 14.67
C GLY A 288 -13.88 -10.39 13.22
N THR A 289 -15.00 -11.05 12.99
CA THR A 289 -15.64 -11.23 11.67
C THR A 289 -16.16 -9.93 11.04
N ALA A 290 -15.73 -8.76 11.53
CA ALA A 290 -16.18 -7.46 11.06
C ALA A 290 -15.20 -6.97 10.00
N VAL A 291 -15.70 -6.84 8.78
CA VAL A 291 -14.91 -6.48 7.61
C VAL A 291 -14.87 -4.97 7.46
N SER A 292 -13.70 -4.38 7.22
CA SER A 292 -13.58 -2.96 6.87
C SER A 292 -13.10 -2.79 5.43
N PHE A 293 -14.02 -2.89 4.46
CA PHE A 293 -13.73 -2.81 3.02
C PHE A 293 -13.05 -1.50 2.58
N VAL A 294 -13.34 -0.41 3.29
CA VAL A 294 -12.89 0.94 3.00
C VAL A 294 -12.68 1.66 4.33
N SER A 295 -11.66 2.51 4.44
CA SER A 295 -11.32 3.24 5.66
C SER A 295 -12.27 4.39 6.01
N SER A 296 -13.57 4.30 5.73
CA SER A 296 -14.50 5.45 5.82
C SER A 296 -14.64 6.00 7.25
N PRO A 297 -14.67 7.33 7.45
CA PRO A 297 -15.13 7.95 8.70
C PRO A 297 -16.57 7.59 9.05
N ALA A 298 -17.37 7.19 8.05
CA ALA A 298 -18.74 6.72 8.18
C ALA A 298 -18.79 5.21 7.90
N GLY A 299 -18.75 4.39 8.94
CA GLY A 299 -18.81 2.92 8.86
C GLY A 299 -20.08 2.32 8.21
N ASN A 300 -20.96 3.13 7.61
CA ASN A 300 -22.21 2.71 6.99
C ASN A 300 -21.97 2.01 5.64
N ASP A 301 -21.06 2.50 4.79
CA ASP A 301 -20.85 1.94 3.44
C ASP A 301 -20.19 0.55 3.50
N THR A 302 -19.29 0.38 4.46
CA THR A 302 -18.65 -0.90 4.78
C THR A 302 -19.68 -1.95 5.23
N GLN A 303 -20.62 -1.57 6.10
CA GLN A 303 -21.69 -2.46 6.54
C GLN A 303 -22.65 -2.80 5.40
N ALA A 304 -22.95 -1.84 4.53
CA ALA A 304 -23.77 -2.06 3.34
C ALA A 304 -23.10 -3.01 2.34
N ALA A 305 -21.80 -2.86 2.10
CA ALA A 305 -21.02 -3.77 1.25
C ALA A 305 -21.01 -5.18 1.81
N GLU A 306 -20.73 -5.34 3.11
CA GLU A 306 -20.72 -6.64 3.78
C GLU A 306 -22.10 -7.32 3.69
N ALA A 307 -23.18 -6.59 3.94
CA ALA A 307 -24.54 -7.10 3.85
C ALA A 307 -24.89 -7.56 2.43
N ARG A 308 -24.53 -6.76 1.40
CA ARG A 308 -24.75 -7.13 0.00
C ARG A 308 -23.93 -8.36 -0.40
N LEU A 309 -22.67 -8.45 0.00
CA LEU A 309 -21.82 -9.61 -0.28
C LEU A 309 -22.32 -10.87 0.42
N LYS A 310 -22.86 -10.75 1.64
CA LYS A 310 -23.53 -11.85 2.33
C LYS A 310 -24.79 -12.34 1.62
N SER A 311 -25.46 -11.49 0.84
CA SER A 311 -26.63 -11.87 0.04
C SER A 311 -26.30 -12.57 -1.29
N LEU A 312 -25.01 -12.67 -1.67
CA LEU A 312 -24.61 -13.40 -2.87
C LEU A 312 -24.99 -14.90 -2.77
N PRO A 313 -25.30 -15.55 -3.92
CA PRO A 313 -25.50 -16.99 -3.97
C PRO A 313 -24.33 -17.76 -3.36
N ASP A 314 -24.63 -18.82 -2.62
CA ASP A 314 -23.64 -19.64 -1.90
C ASP A 314 -22.41 -20.05 -2.75
N PRO A 315 -22.56 -20.51 -4.01
CA PRO A 315 -21.40 -20.85 -4.84
C PRO A 315 -20.46 -19.66 -5.06
N LEU A 316 -21.00 -18.47 -5.32
CA LEU A 316 -20.21 -17.25 -5.54
C LEU A 316 -19.58 -16.76 -4.24
N ARG A 317 -20.33 -16.79 -3.14
CA ARG A 317 -19.81 -16.38 -1.83
C ARG A 317 -18.67 -17.29 -1.37
N LYS A 318 -18.78 -18.61 -1.56
CA LYS A 318 -17.71 -19.55 -1.23
C LYS A 318 -16.49 -19.39 -2.15
N LYS A 319 -16.72 -19.13 -3.44
CA LYS A 319 -15.65 -18.93 -4.42
C LYS A 319 -14.84 -17.66 -4.13
N TRP A 320 -15.52 -16.53 -3.96
CA TRP A 320 -14.87 -15.21 -3.91
C TRP A 320 -14.67 -14.65 -2.51
N PHE A 321 -15.50 -15.06 -1.54
CA PHE A 321 -15.49 -14.52 -0.18
C PHE A 321 -15.54 -15.65 0.87
N PRO A 322 -14.55 -16.55 0.89
CA PRO A 322 -14.58 -17.74 1.74
C PRO A 322 -14.69 -17.43 3.23
N ARG A 323 -14.16 -16.28 3.70
CA ARG A 323 -14.28 -15.85 5.11
C ARG A 323 -15.66 -15.29 5.47
N LEU A 324 -16.50 -14.95 4.48
CA LEU A 324 -17.91 -14.58 4.68
C LEU A 324 -18.87 -15.78 4.72
N SER A 325 -18.38 -16.98 4.42
CA SER A 325 -19.21 -18.19 4.26
C SER A 325 -19.33 -19.06 5.53
N GLY A 326 -18.77 -18.62 6.68
CA GLY A 326 -18.89 -19.30 7.97
C GLY A 326 -20.24 -19.05 8.68
N PRO A 327 -20.63 -19.87 9.68
CA PRO A 327 -21.88 -19.67 10.42
C PRO A 327 -21.90 -18.28 11.05
N THR A 328 -22.87 -17.46 10.65
CA THR A 328 -23.08 -16.12 11.19
C THR A 328 -23.44 -16.21 12.67
N ALA A 329 -22.52 -15.84 13.56
CA ALA A 329 -22.91 -15.43 14.89
C ALA A 329 -23.68 -14.10 14.74
N VAL A 330 -25.01 -14.20 14.60
CA VAL A 330 -25.91 -13.05 14.68
C VAL A 330 -25.74 -12.45 16.08
N ARG A 331 -24.94 -11.40 16.22
CA ARG A 331 -24.96 -10.58 17.44
C ARG A 331 -26.11 -9.59 17.33
N GLY A 332 -27.02 -9.70 18.29
CA GLY A 332 -28.19 -8.86 18.43
C GLY A 332 -27.84 -7.38 18.37
N ASN A 333 -28.65 -6.67 17.60
CA ASN A 333 -28.67 -5.23 17.44
C ASN A 333 -28.85 -4.55 18.81
N THR A 334 -27.80 -3.90 19.34
CA THR A 334 -27.95 -2.97 20.46
C THR A 334 -27.80 -1.54 19.95
N GLY A 335 -28.94 -0.93 19.63
CA GLY A 335 -29.16 0.52 19.67
C GLY A 335 -28.35 1.36 18.68
N ALA A 336 -28.94 1.64 17.52
CA ALA A 336 -28.55 2.78 16.70
C ALA A 336 -28.75 4.09 17.52
N ARG A 337 -27.65 4.72 17.93
CA ARG A 337 -27.69 6.12 18.38
C ARG A 337 -27.62 7.00 17.13
N ASN A 338 -28.72 7.71 16.88
CA ASN A 338 -28.79 8.81 15.92
C ASN A 338 -27.78 9.89 16.32
N SER A 339 -26.67 10.01 15.58
CA SER A 339 -25.88 11.23 15.56
C SER A 339 -25.98 11.85 14.17
N THR A 340 -26.83 12.86 14.06
CA THR A 340 -26.84 13.80 12.94
C THR A 340 -25.56 14.62 12.98
N ARG A 341 -24.60 14.34 12.08
CA ARG A 341 -23.54 15.29 11.73
C ARG A 341 -23.38 15.36 10.21
N ASN A 342 -23.55 16.58 9.72
CA ASN A 342 -23.33 17.04 8.36
C ASN A 342 -21.87 16.88 7.94
N SER A 343 -21.64 16.05 6.93
CA SER A 343 -20.80 16.34 5.75
C SER A 343 -20.89 15.14 4.80
N GLN A 344 -22.03 14.97 4.14
CA GLN A 344 -22.14 14.05 3.01
C GLN A 344 -21.44 14.71 1.82
N ALA A 345 -20.17 14.42 1.61
CA ALA A 345 -19.72 14.27 0.23
C ALA A 345 -20.51 13.08 -0.31
N ALA A 346 -21.46 13.34 -1.20
CA ALA A 346 -22.25 12.29 -1.82
C ALA A 346 -21.31 11.39 -2.61
N LEU A 347 -20.94 10.25 -2.02
CA LEU A 347 -20.41 9.13 -2.77
C LEU A 347 -21.50 8.79 -3.80
N TRP A 348 -21.06 8.71 -5.05
CA TRP A 348 -21.79 8.56 -6.32
C TRP A 348 -23.05 7.67 -6.23
N PRO A 349 -24.05 7.83 -7.12
CA PRO A 349 -25.30 7.08 -7.02
C PRO A 349 -25.03 5.57 -7.02
N ALA A 350 -25.20 4.96 -5.84
CA ALA A 350 -25.15 3.51 -5.63
C ALA A 350 -26.06 2.81 -6.65
N GLY A 351 -25.65 1.63 -7.13
CA GLY A 351 -26.52 0.82 -7.98
C GLY A 351 -26.05 0.60 -9.43
N LYS A 352 -24.74 0.68 -9.71
CA LYS A 352 -24.20 0.36 -11.04
C LYS A 352 -23.42 -0.97 -11.04
N PRO A 353 -23.37 -1.68 -12.18
CA PRO A 353 -22.50 -2.85 -12.34
C PRO A 353 -21.04 -2.51 -12.04
N LEU A 354 -20.27 -3.52 -11.61
CA LEU A 354 -18.84 -3.39 -11.42
C LEU A 354 -18.15 -3.15 -12.77
N PRO A 355 -17.30 -2.10 -12.88
CA PRO A 355 -16.51 -1.91 -14.08
C PRO A 355 -15.42 -2.99 -14.17
N TYR A 356 -14.97 -3.28 -15.40
CA TYR A 356 -13.75 -4.05 -15.58
C TYR A 356 -12.54 -3.17 -15.21
N PRO A 357 -11.56 -3.70 -14.47
CA PRO A 357 -10.37 -2.96 -14.12
C PRO A 357 -9.48 -2.72 -15.34
N ALA A 358 -8.65 -1.68 -15.27
CA ALA A 358 -7.61 -1.40 -16.24
C ALA A 358 -6.65 -2.60 -16.42
N PRO A 359 -6.36 -3.03 -17.66
CA PRO A 359 -5.32 -4.01 -17.90
C PRO A 359 -3.93 -3.40 -17.69
N LEU A 360 -2.95 -4.23 -17.31
CA LEU A 360 -1.55 -3.82 -17.39
C LEU A 360 -1.13 -3.67 -18.86
N THR A 361 -0.20 -2.74 -19.13
CA THR A 361 0.38 -2.60 -20.48
C THR A 361 1.58 -3.55 -20.66
N GLU A 362 1.88 -3.96 -21.89
CA GLU A 362 3.08 -4.77 -22.17
C GLU A 362 4.38 -4.08 -21.73
N MET A 363 4.42 -2.75 -21.83
CA MET A 363 5.55 -1.96 -21.34
C MET A 363 5.68 -2.10 -19.82
N TRP A 364 4.58 -2.04 -19.07
CA TRP A 364 4.57 -2.21 -17.62
C TRP A 364 5.03 -3.61 -17.20
N ILE A 365 4.48 -4.64 -17.84
CA ILE A 365 4.84 -6.05 -17.59
C ILE A 365 6.33 -6.27 -17.83
N THR A 366 6.86 -5.73 -18.93
CA THR A 366 8.27 -5.83 -19.29
C THR A 366 9.15 -5.05 -18.31
N MET A 367 8.75 -3.83 -17.94
CA MET A 367 9.46 -2.96 -17.00
C MET A 367 9.68 -3.64 -15.65
N HIS A 368 8.66 -4.36 -15.15
CA HIS A 368 8.71 -5.03 -13.84
C HIS A 368 9.19 -6.48 -13.89
N HIS A 369 9.56 -6.97 -15.07
CA HIS A 369 9.92 -8.38 -15.26
C HIS A 369 8.85 -9.36 -14.74
N PHE A 370 7.58 -9.00 -14.85
CA PHE A 370 6.49 -9.88 -14.42
C PHE A 370 6.40 -11.12 -15.31
N ASP A 371 6.10 -12.27 -14.69
CA ASP A 371 5.79 -13.49 -15.43
C ASP A 371 4.46 -13.31 -16.18
N ARG A 372 4.53 -13.32 -17.52
CA ARG A 372 3.37 -13.08 -18.39
C ARG A 372 2.23 -14.08 -18.15
N PRO A 373 2.47 -15.41 -18.09
CA PRO A 373 1.45 -16.37 -17.71
C PRO A 373 0.74 -16.03 -16.39
N THR A 374 1.49 -15.70 -15.34
CA THR A 374 0.90 -15.30 -14.06
C THR A 374 0.06 -14.02 -14.18
N VAL A 375 0.57 -12.98 -14.83
CA VAL A 375 -0.18 -11.73 -15.06
C VAL A 375 -1.50 -12.00 -15.78
N ASN A 376 -1.46 -12.77 -16.87
CA ASN A 376 -2.67 -13.10 -17.64
C ASN A 376 -3.67 -13.87 -16.78
N SER A 377 -3.21 -14.85 -16.00
CA SER A 377 -4.08 -15.61 -15.08
C SER A 377 -4.77 -14.71 -14.06
N ILE A 378 -4.04 -13.74 -13.48
CA ILE A 378 -4.59 -12.80 -12.48
C ILE A 378 -5.60 -11.84 -13.14
N MET A 379 -5.30 -11.34 -14.34
CA MET A 379 -6.21 -10.48 -15.10
C MET A 379 -7.49 -11.22 -15.50
N ASP A 380 -7.38 -12.48 -15.93
CA ASP A 380 -8.54 -13.32 -16.27
C ASP A 380 -9.38 -13.63 -15.03
N GLU A 381 -8.74 -13.88 -13.88
CA GLU A 381 -9.44 -14.05 -12.60
C GLU A 381 -10.22 -12.78 -12.22
N ALA A 382 -9.63 -11.60 -12.38
CA ALA A 382 -10.29 -10.34 -12.11
C ALA A 382 -11.49 -10.08 -13.03
N ARG A 383 -11.35 -10.39 -14.33
CA ARG A 383 -12.47 -10.33 -15.27
C ARG A 383 -13.57 -11.30 -14.88
N GLN A 384 -13.22 -12.53 -14.54
CA GLN A 384 -14.17 -13.55 -14.10
C GLN A 384 -14.90 -13.15 -12.81
N PHE A 385 -14.23 -12.46 -11.89
CA PHE A 385 -14.85 -11.89 -10.70
C PHE A 385 -15.92 -10.86 -11.07
N VAL A 386 -15.58 -9.88 -11.92
CA VAL A 386 -16.52 -8.84 -12.38
C VAL A 386 -17.72 -9.47 -13.10
N ASP A 387 -17.46 -10.43 -13.98
CA ASP A 387 -18.45 -11.23 -14.67
C ASP A 387 -19.43 -11.95 -13.71
N ASP A 388 -18.90 -12.63 -12.70
CA ASP A 388 -19.69 -13.36 -11.70
C ASP A 388 -20.56 -12.41 -10.88
N MET A 389 -20.00 -11.28 -10.43
CA MET A 389 -20.74 -10.27 -9.67
C MET A 389 -21.84 -9.64 -10.51
N ASN A 390 -21.54 -9.25 -11.76
CA ASN A 390 -22.51 -8.63 -12.66
C ASN A 390 -23.63 -9.60 -13.05
N ARG A 391 -23.33 -10.89 -13.31
CA ARG A 391 -24.35 -11.93 -13.54
C ARG A 391 -25.26 -12.16 -12.34
N ALA A 392 -24.72 -11.98 -11.13
CA ALA A 392 -25.51 -12.05 -9.90
C ALA A 392 -26.32 -10.77 -9.61
N ASN A 393 -26.31 -9.78 -10.52
CA ASN A 393 -26.87 -8.45 -10.30
C ASN A 393 -26.32 -7.77 -9.03
N TYR A 394 -25.08 -8.08 -8.65
CA TYR A 394 -24.42 -7.39 -7.55
C TYR A 394 -24.16 -5.94 -7.96
N LEU A 395 -24.61 -5.02 -7.10
CA LEU A 395 -24.35 -3.59 -7.28
C LEU A 395 -23.45 -3.14 -6.15
N SER A 396 -22.27 -2.64 -6.52
CA SER A 396 -21.34 -2.06 -5.54
C SER A 396 -21.98 -0.86 -4.84
N PRO A 397 -21.78 -0.70 -3.53
CA PRO A 397 -22.13 0.53 -2.83
C PRO A 397 -21.06 1.63 -2.98
N TYR A 398 -19.95 1.36 -3.70
CA TYR A 398 -18.82 2.26 -3.89
C TYR A 398 -18.81 2.93 -5.28
#